data_AF-A0A5J4PRC0-F1
#
_entry.id   AF-A0A5J4PRC0-F1
#
_cell.length_a   1.000
_cell.length_b   1.000
_cell.length_c   1.000
_cell.angle_alpha   90.00
_cell.angle_beta   90.00
_cell.angle_gamma   90.00
#
_symmetry.space_group_name_H-M   'P 1'
#
loop_
_entity.id
_entity.type
_entity.pdbx_description
1 polymer ?
#
loop_
_entity_poly.entity_id
_entity_poly.type
_entity_poly.pdbx_seq_one_letter_code
_entity_poly.pdbx_strand_id
1 'polypeptide(L)'
;SPKYAVYVRKIMDVINERVQVAYKEAYQQDDQTSMADIANEQIQLVIEEQKVIINQKDDEIQQLKPRAVPDGYQTDYIFAVQVEDDDENDNAVLNIRRRNKYCTSKKLMRELKDSLLFYDKIPIISQVPIHLQI
;
A
#
# COMPACT_ATOMS: atom_id res chain seq x y z
N SER A 1 1.77 16.52 2.35
CA SER A 1 0.47 15.85 2.49
C SER A 1 0.16 15.64 3.98
N PRO A 2 -1.05 16.00 4.46
CA PRO A 2 -1.45 15.88 5.87
C PRO A 2 -1.26 14.47 6.44
N LYS A 3 -1.34 13.44 5.57
CA LYS A 3 -1.13 12.04 5.91
C LYS A 3 0.21 11.78 6.61
N TYR A 4 1.30 12.38 6.12
CA TYR A 4 2.65 12.17 6.68
C TYR A 4 2.91 13.01 7.92
N ALA A 5 2.25 14.16 8.05
CA ALA A 5 2.42 15.05 9.20
C ALA A 5 2.00 14.38 10.52
N VAL A 6 0.96 13.53 10.49
CA VAL A 6 0.53 12.77 11.67
C VAL A 6 1.61 11.79 12.14
N TYR A 7 2.31 11.13 11.22
CA TYR A 7 3.36 10.17 11.57
C TYR A 7 4.62 10.88 12.08
N VAL A 8 5.03 11.97 11.41
CA VAL A 8 6.16 12.79 11.86
C VAL A 8 5.91 13.31 13.27
N ARG A 9 4.69 13.78 13.57
CA ARG A 9 4.31 14.23 14.90
C ARG A 9 4.48 13.12 15.94
N LYS A 10 3.95 11.92 15.69
CA LYS A 10 4.09 10.78 16.61
C LYS A 10 5.55 10.42 16.89
N ILE A 11 6.40 10.43 15.85
CA ILE A 11 7.83 10.15 15.99
C ILE A 11 8.50 11.23 16.86
N MET A 12 8.16 12.50 16.62
CA MET A 12 8.69 13.61 17.40
C MET A 12 8.22 13.57 18.86
N ASP A 13 6.97 13.19 19.11
CA ASP A 13 6.43 13.03 20.47
C ASP A 13 7.21 11.93 21.22
N VAL A 14 7.50 10.80 20.58
CA VAL A 14 8.31 9.70 21.16
C VAL A 14 9.75 10.14 21.44
N ILE A 15 10.39 10.82 20.50
CA ILE A 15 11.76 11.32 20.68
C ILE A 15 11.80 12.31 21.85
N ASN A 16 10.86 13.26 21.88
CA ASN A 16 10.79 14.26 22.96
C ASN A 16 10.63 13.61 24.33
N GLU A 17 9.77 12.59 24.45
CA GLU A 17 9.58 11.85 25.70
C GLU A 17 10.87 11.14 26.13
N ARG A 18 11.54 10.43 25.21
CA ARG A 18 12.79 9.73 25.50
C ARG A 18 13.92 10.68 25.89
N VAL A 19 14.04 11.83 25.23
CA VAL A 19 15.04 12.85 25.56
C VAL A 19 14.82 13.41 26.96
N GLN A 20 13.56 13.69 27.33
CA GLN A 20 13.25 14.19 28.68
C GLN A 20 13.58 13.17 29.76
N VAL A 21 13.29 11.88 29.53
CA VAL A 21 13.61 10.80 30.47
C VAL A 21 15.13 10.64 30.60
N ALA A 22 15.84 10.47 29.48
CA ALA A 22 17.29 10.27 29.47
C ALA A 22 18.05 11.45 30.09
N TYR A 23 17.62 12.69 29.83
CA TYR A 23 18.22 13.86 30.46
C TYR A 23 17.99 13.91 31.97
N LYS A 24 16.80 13.54 32.43
CA LYS A 24 16.50 13.48 33.86
C LYS A 24 17.33 12.38 34.56
N GLU A 25 17.56 11.26 33.90
CA GLU A 25 18.39 10.16 34.40
C GLU A 25 19.87 10.55 34.47
N ALA A 26 20.41 11.17 33.40
CA ALA A 26 21.78 11.69 33.38
C ALA A 26 22.02 12.69 34.52
N TYR A 27 21.10 13.64 34.72
CA TYR A 27 21.18 14.61 35.81
C TYR A 27 21.17 13.97 37.20
N GLN A 28 20.44 12.86 37.39
CA GLN A 28 20.43 12.12 38.66
C GLN A 28 21.73 11.34 38.92
N GLN A 29 22.48 11.04 37.86
CA GLN A 29 23.74 10.30 37.92
C GLN A 29 24.97 11.21 37.95
N ASP A 30 24.76 12.53 38.12
CA ASP A 30 25.81 13.57 38.01
C ASP A 30 26.54 13.54 36.67
N ASP A 31 25.87 13.01 35.63
CA ASP A 31 26.35 13.00 34.26
C ASP A 31 26.14 14.40 33.66
N GLN A 32 27.24 15.01 33.20
CA GLN A 32 27.29 16.34 32.60
C GLN A 32 27.02 16.33 31.09
N THR A 33 26.58 15.20 30.53
CA THR A 33 26.24 15.06 29.11
C THR A 33 25.18 16.10 28.73
N SER A 34 25.43 16.82 27.62
CA SER A 34 24.54 17.90 27.22
C SER A 34 23.20 17.35 26.72
N MET A 35 22.14 18.14 26.90
CA MET A 35 20.82 17.82 26.34
C MET A 35 20.87 17.57 24.83
N ALA A 36 21.77 18.25 24.11
CA ALA A 36 21.93 18.09 22.67
C ALA A 36 22.55 16.72 22.31
N ASP A 37 23.50 16.25 23.10
CA ASP A 37 24.14 14.95 22.89
C ASP A 37 23.15 13.81 23.19
N ILE A 38 22.41 13.91 24.30
CA ILE A 38 21.31 13.00 24.63
C ILE A 38 20.25 13.00 23.51
N ALA A 39 19.87 14.17 23.00
CA ALA A 39 18.93 14.26 21.90
C ALA A 39 19.42 13.53 20.64
N ASN A 40 20.68 13.72 20.28
CA ASN A 40 21.29 13.02 19.14
C ASN A 40 21.29 11.50 19.34
N GLU A 41 21.68 11.02 20.52
CA GLU A 41 21.67 9.58 20.83
C GLU A 41 20.27 8.99 20.74
N GLN A 42 19.27 9.63 21.35
CA GLN A 42 17.89 9.14 21.32
C GLN A 42 17.31 9.16 19.90
N ILE A 43 17.64 10.16 19.08
CA ILE A 43 17.27 10.19 17.66
C ILE A 43 17.88 9.00 16.92
N GLN A 44 19.17 8.71 17.13
CA GLN A 44 19.82 7.57 16.48
C GLN A 44 19.21 6.24 16.91
N LEU A 45 18.91 6.06 18.20
CA LEU A 45 18.22 4.86 18.69
C LEU A 45 16.87 4.66 18.01
N VAL A 46 16.06 5.72 17.91
CA VAL A 46 14.76 5.66 17.23
C VAL A 46 14.91 5.33 15.74
N ILE A 47 15.94 5.87 15.07
CA ILE A 47 16.24 5.55 13.67
C ILE A 47 16.58 4.07 13.50
N GLU A 48 17.44 3.52 14.35
CA GLU A 48 17.82 2.10 14.27
C GLU A 48 16.64 1.16 14.56
N GLU A 49 15.81 1.49 15.56
CA GLU A 49 14.56 0.76 15.83
C GLU A 49 13.63 0.75 14.60
N GLN A 50 13.47 1.91 13.94
CA GLN A 50 12.64 1.99 12.74
C GLN A 50 13.20 1.19 11.58
N LYS A 51 14.53 1.16 11.39
CA LYS A 51 15.17 0.32 10.38
C LYS A 51 14.87 -1.17 10.62
N VAL A 52 14.95 -1.63 11.86
CA VAL A 52 14.61 -3.02 12.22
C VAL A 52 13.16 -3.32 11.87
N ILE A 53 12.22 -2.44 12.22
CA ILE A 53 10.79 -2.62 11.91
C ILE A 53 10.56 -2.65 10.40
N ILE A 54 11.22 -1.76 9.63
CA ILE A 54 11.12 -1.72 8.18
C ILE A 54 11.62 -3.04 7.58
N ASN A 55 12.79 -3.51 7.98
CA ASN A 55 13.34 -4.77 7.49
C ASN A 55 12.41 -5.96 7.79
N GLN A 56 11.87 -6.03 9.01
CA GLN A 56 10.89 -7.06 9.37
C GLN A 56 9.62 -6.98 8.50
N LYS A 57 9.12 -5.77 8.22
CA LYS A 57 7.96 -5.56 7.34
C LYS A 57 8.26 -5.93 5.90
N ASP A 58 9.46 -5.64 5.41
CA ASP A 58 9.89 -6.03 4.08
C ASP A 58 10.05 -7.55 3.98
N ASP A 59 10.60 -8.20 5.00
CA ASP A 59 10.67 -9.67 5.08
C ASP A 59 9.26 -10.28 5.13
N GLU A 60 8.34 -9.72 5.92
CA GLU A 60 6.93 -10.11 5.91
C GLU A 60 6.35 -9.99 4.50
N ILE A 61 6.57 -8.86 3.81
CA ILE A 61 6.09 -8.63 2.45
C ILE A 61 6.70 -9.62 1.45
N GLN A 62 7.97 -9.96 1.57
CA GLN A 62 8.63 -10.94 0.70
C GLN A 62 8.16 -12.37 0.98
N GLN A 63 7.86 -12.69 2.24
CA GLN A 63 7.30 -13.97 2.65
C GLN A 63 5.81 -14.11 2.32
N LEU A 64 5.09 -13.00 2.15
CA LEU A 64 3.79 -13.03 1.50
C LEU A 64 4.02 -13.56 0.08
N LYS A 65 3.66 -14.83 -0.12
CA LYS A 65 3.46 -15.35 -1.48
C LYS A 65 2.59 -14.33 -2.20
N PRO A 66 2.93 -13.93 -3.45
CA PRO A 66 1.98 -13.24 -4.31
C PRO A 66 0.64 -13.93 -4.13
N ARG A 67 -0.45 -13.17 -3.90
CA ARG A 67 -1.80 -13.76 -3.77
C ARG A 67 -2.13 -14.42 -5.10
N ALA A 68 -1.64 -15.63 -5.24
CA ALA A 68 -1.82 -16.46 -6.38
C ALA A 68 -3.23 -16.98 -6.24
N VAL A 69 -4.03 -16.70 -7.27
CA VAL A 69 -5.38 -17.21 -7.28
C VAL A 69 -5.26 -18.72 -7.47
N PRO A 70 -5.85 -19.54 -6.58
CA PRO A 70 -5.80 -20.99 -6.74
C PRO A 70 -6.31 -21.37 -8.14
N ASP A 71 -5.67 -22.37 -8.75
CA ASP A 71 -6.08 -22.82 -10.08
C ASP A 71 -7.57 -23.19 -10.11
N GLY A 72 -8.33 -22.62 -11.06
CA GLY A 72 -9.78 -22.80 -11.15
C GLY A 72 -10.62 -21.80 -10.35
N TYR A 73 -10.03 -20.99 -9.47
CA TYR A 73 -10.70 -19.86 -8.78
C TYR A 73 -10.39 -18.50 -9.43
N GLN A 74 -9.74 -18.54 -10.59
CA GLN A 74 -9.37 -17.37 -11.38
C GLN A 74 -10.63 -16.64 -11.82
N THR A 75 -10.76 -15.38 -11.37
CA THR A 75 -11.80 -14.50 -11.90
C THR A 75 -11.25 -13.79 -13.11
N ASP A 76 -11.69 -14.21 -14.30
CA ASP A 76 -11.40 -13.50 -15.53
C ASP A 76 -12.11 -12.15 -15.49
N TYR A 77 -11.36 -11.09 -15.76
CA TYR A 77 -11.89 -9.73 -15.86
C TYR A 77 -11.71 -9.19 -17.27
N ILE A 78 -12.69 -8.41 -17.71
CA ILE A 78 -12.60 -7.57 -18.90
C ILE A 78 -12.37 -6.11 -18.47
N PHE A 79 -11.54 -5.40 -19.22
CA PHE A 79 -11.43 -3.95 -19.17
C PHE A 79 -11.99 -3.35 -20.45
N ALA A 80 -12.84 -2.35 -20.32
CA ALA A 80 -13.33 -1.57 -21.43
C ALA A 80 -13.23 -0.08 -21.12
N VAL A 81 -12.86 0.73 -22.12
CA VAL A 81 -12.88 2.18 -22.04
C VAL A 81 -13.94 2.67 -23.01
N GLN A 82 -15.01 3.26 -22.49
CA GLN A 82 -16.11 3.81 -23.26
C GLN A 82 -16.01 5.33 -23.28
N VAL A 83 -16.36 5.93 -24.41
CA VAL A 83 -16.50 7.38 -24.53
C VAL A 83 -17.99 7.66 -24.44
N GLU A 84 -18.36 8.55 -23.54
CA GLU A 84 -19.71 9.12 -23.47
C GLU A 84 -19.56 10.62 -23.75
N ASP A 85 -20.37 11.13 -24.67
CA ASP A 85 -20.40 12.56 -24.99
C ASP A 85 -21.14 13.30 -23.86
N ASP A 86 -20.48 14.29 -23.26
CA ASP A 86 -21.10 15.20 -22.31
C ASP A 86 -21.66 16.38 -23.11
N ASP A 87 -22.89 16.21 -23.58
CA ASP A 87 -23.64 17.20 -24.37
C ASP A 87 -23.78 18.56 -23.65
N GLU A 88 -23.58 18.62 -22.34
CA GLU A 88 -23.73 19.85 -21.54
C GLU A 88 -22.44 20.69 -21.49
N ASN A 89 -21.27 20.07 -21.64
CA ASN A 89 -19.97 20.74 -21.52
C ASN A 89 -19.06 20.61 -22.75
N ASP A 90 -19.56 20.07 -23.87
CA ASP A 90 -18.80 19.88 -25.11
C ASP A 90 -17.49 19.08 -24.89
N ASN A 91 -17.52 18.17 -23.90
CA ASN A 91 -16.39 17.36 -23.47
C ASN A 91 -16.69 15.88 -23.70
N ALA A 92 -15.66 15.10 -24.02
CA ALA A 92 -15.76 13.64 -24.06
C ALA A 92 -15.35 13.05 -22.71
N VAL A 93 -16.24 12.26 -22.09
CA VAL A 93 -15.95 11.58 -20.83
C VAL A 93 -15.49 10.16 -21.11
N LEU A 94 -14.25 9.83 -20.71
CA LEU A 94 -13.74 8.46 -20.77
C LEU A 94 -14.13 7.68 -19.52
N ASN A 95 -15.00 6.69 -19.70
CA ASN A 95 -15.44 5.77 -18.68
C ASN A 95 -14.62 4.48 -18.72
N ILE A 96 -13.82 4.24 -17.68
CA ILE A 96 -13.04 3.01 -17.52
C ILE A 96 -13.83 1.99 -16.71
N ARG A 97 -14.17 0.84 -17.30
CA ARG A 97 -14.98 -0.22 -16.68
C ARG A 97 -14.17 -1.51 -16.53
N ARG A 98 -14.10 -2.03 -15.30
CA ARG A 98 -13.65 -3.41 -15.00
C ARG A 98 -14.85 -4.29 -14.67
N ARG A 99 -15.03 -5.40 -15.38
CA ARG A 99 -16.14 -6.35 -15.14
C ARG A 99 -15.66 -7.79 -15.02
N ASN A 100 -16.26 -8.55 -14.11
CA ASN A 100 -16.04 -10.00 -14.03
C ASN A 100 -16.69 -10.67 -15.26
N LYS A 101 -15.90 -11.39 -16.04
CA LYS A 101 -16.32 -12.05 -17.28
C LYS A 101 -17.44 -13.05 -17.05
N TYR A 102 -17.38 -13.83 -15.96
CA TYR A 102 -18.42 -14.82 -15.62
C TYR A 102 -19.77 -14.17 -15.31
N CYS A 103 -19.77 -12.99 -14.70
CA CYS A 103 -21.00 -12.26 -14.36
C CYS A 103 -21.46 -11.30 -15.48
N THR A 104 -20.72 -11.22 -16.59
CA THR A 104 -21.05 -10.31 -17.69
C THR A 104 -21.95 -11.02 -18.69
N SER A 105 -23.15 -10.48 -18.91
CA SER A 105 -24.10 -11.05 -19.87
C SER A 105 -23.54 -11.01 -21.30
N LYS A 106 -23.99 -11.95 -22.16
CA LYS A 106 -23.58 -11.97 -23.58
C LYS A 106 -23.89 -10.68 -24.32
N LYS A 107 -24.99 -10.01 -23.95
CA LYS A 107 -25.40 -8.72 -24.53
C LYS A 107 -24.40 -7.62 -24.16
N LEU A 108 -24.14 -7.45 -22.86
CA LEU A 108 -23.20 -6.45 -22.36
C LEU A 108 -21.76 -6.70 -22.87
N MET A 109 -21.36 -7.97 -23.02
CA MET A 109 -20.06 -8.31 -23.58
C MET A 109 -19.90 -7.86 -25.03
N ARG A 110 -20.97 -7.89 -25.84
CA ARG A 110 -20.93 -7.35 -27.22
C ARG A 110 -20.76 -5.84 -27.20
N GLU A 111 -21.56 -5.14 -26.39
CA GLU A 111 -21.47 -3.69 -26.22
C GLU A 111 -20.06 -3.25 -25.76
N LEU A 112 -19.45 -4.00 -24.84
CA LEU A 112 -18.10 -3.68 -24.35
C LEU A 112 -17.02 -3.92 -25.39
N LYS A 113 -17.19 -4.88 -26.32
CA LYS A 113 -16.23 -5.12 -27.41
C LYS A 113 -16.16 -3.99 -28.42
N ASP A 114 -17.24 -3.22 -28.54
CA ASP A 114 -17.33 -2.06 -29.43
C ASP A 114 -16.79 -0.76 -28.76
N SER A 115 -16.29 -0.87 -27.53
CA SER A 115 -15.72 0.27 -26.80
C SER A 115 -14.38 0.74 -27.42
N LEU A 116 -13.98 1.98 -27.14
CA LEU A 116 -12.72 2.57 -27.63
C LEU A 116 -11.50 1.67 -27.35
N LEU A 117 -11.48 1.01 -26.20
CA LEU A 117 -10.46 0.05 -25.83
C LEU A 117 -11.11 -1.14 -25.14
N PHE A 118 -10.74 -2.36 -25.52
CA PHE A 118 -11.25 -3.59 -24.92
C PHE A 118 -10.11 -4.60 -24.69
N TYR A 119 -9.97 -5.07 -23.45
CA TYR A 119 -9.03 -6.12 -23.04
C TYR A 119 -9.77 -7.25 -22.34
N ASP A 120 -9.68 -8.46 -22.90
CA ASP A 120 -10.30 -9.68 -22.36
C ASP A 120 -9.34 -10.54 -21.53
N LYS A 121 -8.05 -10.19 -21.51
CA LYS A 121 -7.01 -10.95 -20.82
C LYS A 121 -6.15 -10.01 -20.00
N ILE A 122 -6.63 -9.68 -18.81
CA ILE A 122 -5.80 -8.99 -17.84
C ILE A 122 -4.86 -10.03 -17.23
N PRO A 123 -3.53 -9.83 -17.31
CA PRO A 123 -2.59 -10.80 -16.75
C PRO A 123 -2.84 -10.96 -15.25
N ILE A 124 -3.13 -12.19 -14.83
CA ILE A 124 -3.13 -12.57 -13.42
C ILE A 124 -1.67 -12.73 -13.02
N ILE A 125 -1.22 -11.91 -12.07
CA ILE A 125 0.20 -11.74 -11.73
C ILE A 125 0.84 -13.02 -11.13
N SER A 126 0.05 -14.00 -10.65
CA SER A 126 0.57 -15.30 -10.19
C SER A 126 -0.53 -16.37 -10.03
N GLN A 127 -0.18 -17.64 -10.26
CA GLN A 127 -1.02 -18.84 -10.11
C GLN A 127 -0.35 -19.83 -9.15
N VAL A 128 -1.13 -20.55 -8.35
CA VAL A 128 -0.63 -21.62 -7.48
C VAL A 128 -1.50 -22.87 -7.66
N PRO A 129 -0.91 -24.05 -7.93
CA PRO A 129 -1.65 -25.28 -8.08
C PRO A 129 -2.35 -25.69 -6.78
N ILE A 130 -3.60 -26.12 -6.89
CA ILE A 130 -4.35 -26.72 -5.78
C ILE A 130 -3.79 -28.12 -5.54
N HIS A 131 -2.96 -28.28 -4.51
CA HIS A 131 -2.81 -29.59 -3.88
C HIS A 131 -3.80 -29.67 -2.72
N LEU A 132 -4.92 -30.35 -2.98
CA LEU A 132 -5.79 -30.84 -1.91
C LEU A 132 -4.99 -31.86 -1.11
N GLN A 133 -4.45 -31.44 0.04
CA GLN A 133 -4.17 -32.38 1.11
C GLN A 133 -5.50 -32.62 1.84
N ILE A 134 -6.11 -33.77 1.56
CA ILE A 134 -7.19 -34.37 2.35
C ILE A 134 -6.54 -35.07 3.54
#